data_AF-A0A5D6XGH6-F1
#
_entry.id   AF-A0A5D6XGH6-F1
#
_cell.length_a   1.000
_cell.length_b   1.000
_cell.length_c   1.000
_cell.angle_alpha   90.00
_cell.angle_beta   90.00
_cell.angle_gamma   90.00
#
_symmetry.space_group_name_H-M   'P 1'
#
loop_
_entity.id
_entity.type
_entity.pdbx_description
1 polymer ?
#
loop_
_entity_poly.entity_id
_entity_poly.type
_entity_poly.pdbx_seq_one_letter_code
_entity_poly.pdbx_strand_id
1 'polypeptide(L)'
;MTTAARHPAPPALLALASPDLWRHVTAFLTGYPLLVLEFARRVRAKPAVRRGAFPMRRGWLLHAAIAEGDTRVLEMLLEMQRHQAAASDSNIDDALTATHVQRCAVAFQRLDLLQRCTDSRHAAPMQWEPELMALAVQLATPDFALMDWLADHCPHESVALTPQQVDAVAARGDAELVRWLHARGYAFTACAMDDAASNGHLDVVRFLHDSRSEGCTTHAMDAAATNGHAAVVAYLHARRPEGATTSAIDGAAKHGHLTVVRFLHDHRRDGCTTNAMDDAARHGHLDVVAFLHAHRDEGCTTKAMDGAADNGHLAVLQFLLAHRAEGFSSKPISWSPRNMSLPIVQFLHAHRATGWTTAAMDRAAGIGHLDVVRFLHAHRREGCTTYALDTAAGRGFLDVVAFLHGTGEAKCTTYAMDSAAREGHVDVVRFLHEHRSEGCTRAALTQALLKGHEPVVQFLGANRHEGFSLATLMQAARTGGPDQVLALERLVGCRSS
;
A
#
# COMPACT_ATOMS: atom_id res chain seq x y z
N MET A 1 3.82 -67.19 -59.00
CA MET A 1 3.31 -65.99 -58.30
C MET A 1 4.27 -64.85 -58.61
N THR A 2 3.80 -63.88 -59.39
CA THR A 2 4.59 -62.77 -59.93
C THR A 2 5.10 -61.82 -58.85
N THR A 3 6.28 -61.29 -59.12
CA THR A 3 7.08 -60.31 -58.41
C THR A 3 6.36 -58.97 -58.20
N ALA A 4 6.48 -58.39 -57.00
CA ALA A 4 6.30 -56.96 -56.78
C ALA A 4 7.51 -56.45 -55.98
N ALA A 5 8.59 -56.12 -56.69
CA ALA A 5 9.70 -55.37 -56.12
C ALA A 5 9.18 -53.97 -55.80
N ARG A 6 9.03 -53.67 -54.51
CA ARG A 6 8.66 -52.33 -54.03
C ARG A 6 9.74 -51.35 -54.47
N HIS A 7 9.38 -50.41 -55.34
CA HIS A 7 10.19 -49.23 -55.58
C HIS A 7 10.48 -48.53 -54.24
N PRO A 8 11.72 -48.07 -53.97
CA PRO A 8 11.99 -47.24 -52.81
C PRO A 8 11.09 -46.00 -52.90
N ALA A 9 10.38 -45.71 -51.81
CA ALA A 9 9.50 -44.56 -51.76
C ALA A 9 10.28 -43.30 -52.15
N PRO A 10 9.67 -42.34 -52.88
CA PRO A 10 10.32 -41.10 -53.26
C PRO A 10 11.01 -40.45 -52.05
N PRO A 11 12.20 -39.83 -52.18
CA PRO A 11 12.90 -39.20 -51.07
C PRO A 11 12.02 -38.26 -50.24
N ALA A 12 11.05 -37.59 -50.88
CA ALA A 12 10.05 -36.76 -50.23
C ALA A 12 9.10 -37.54 -49.29
N LEU A 13 8.72 -38.78 -49.62
CA LEU A 13 7.91 -39.65 -48.77
C LEU A 13 8.73 -40.27 -47.63
N LEU A 14 10.02 -40.56 -47.85
CA LEU A 14 10.94 -40.98 -46.79
C LEU A 14 11.21 -39.87 -45.77
N ALA A 15 11.26 -38.61 -46.22
CA ALA A 15 11.29 -37.45 -45.35
C ALA A 15 10.05 -37.37 -44.43
N LEU A 16 8.85 -37.66 -44.95
CA LEU A 16 7.60 -37.65 -44.16
C LEU A 16 7.42 -38.89 -43.27
N ALA A 17 8.16 -39.97 -43.51
CA ALA A 17 8.13 -41.19 -42.70
C ALA A 17 9.06 -41.13 -41.47
N SER A 18 9.99 -40.18 -41.43
CA SER A 18 10.79 -39.91 -40.24
C SER A 18 9.95 -39.11 -39.23
N PRO A 19 9.71 -39.63 -38.01
CA PRO A 19 8.91 -38.92 -37.00
C PRO A 19 9.48 -37.54 -36.62
N ASP A 20 10.80 -37.37 -36.73
CA ASP A 20 11.49 -36.14 -36.39
C ASP A 20 11.38 -35.12 -37.54
N LEU A 21 11.52 -35.56 -38.79
CA LEU A 21 11.32 -34.69 -39.96
C LEU A 21 9.85 -34.33 -40.15
N TRP A 22 8.92 -35.26 -39.93
CA TRP A 22 7.48 -34.97 -39.96
C TRP A 22 7.10 -33.94 -38.89
N ARG A 23 7.62 -34.07 -37.66
CA ARG A 23 7.46 -33.04 -36.61
C ARG A 23 8.07 -31.71 -37.01
N HIS A 24 9.24 -31.70 -37.64
CA HIS A 24 9.90 -30.49 -38.11
C HIS A 24 9.10 -29.78 -39.21
N VAL A 25 8.58 -30.53 -40.18
CA VAL A 25 7.76 -30.02 -41.29
C VAL A 25 6.39 -29.52 -40.81
N THR A 26 5.72 -30.29 -39.93
CA THR A 26 4.41 -29.89 -39.39
C THR A 26 4.48 -28.72 -38.41
N ALA A 27 5.60 -28.54 -37.70
CA ALA A 27 5.83 -27.34 -36.89
C ALA A 27 5.80 -26.08 -37.75
N PHE A 28 6.44 -26.10 -38.93
CA PHE A 28 6.41 -24.99 -39.88
C PHE A 28 5.00 -24.67 -40.42
N LEU A 29 4.07 -25.62 -40.43
CA LEU A 29 2.66 -25.36 -40.80
C LEU A 29 1.96 -24.45 -39.79
N THR A 30 2.44 -24.38 -38.55
CA THR A 30 1.94 -23.43 -37.53
C THR A 30 2.64 -22.06 -37.60
N GLY A 31 3.53 -21.86 -38.58
CA GLY A 31 4.30 -20.63 -38.76
C GLY A 31 5.57 -20.54 -37.90
N TYR A 32 5.82 -21.48 -36.98
CA TYR A 32 6.96 -21.46 -36.06
C TYR A 32 7.84 -22.71 -36.12
N PRO A 33 9.18 -22.58 -36.09
CA PRO A 33 10.08 -23.71 -35.92
C PRO A 33 9.79 -24.51 -34.63
N LEU A 34 10.00 -25.83 -34.67
CA LEU A 34 9.76 -26.72 -33.52
C LEU A 34 10.45 -26.22 -32.23
N LEU A 35 11.68 -25.72 -32.35
CA LEU A 35 12.46 -25.19 -31.23
C LEU A 35 11.73 -24.02 -30.53
N VAL A 36 11.07 -23.15 -31.28
CA VAL A 36 10.30 -22.01 -30.75
C VAL A 36 9.02 -22.49 -30.06
N LEU A 37 8.35 -23.51 -30.61
CA LEU A 37 7.15 -24.10 -29.98
C LEU A 37 7.49 -24.82 -28.67
N GLU A 38 8.60 -25.55 -28.64
CA GLU A 38 9.10 -26.19 -27.41
C GLU A 38 9.50 -25.17 -26.36
N PHE A 39 10.20 -24.10 -26.78
CA PHE A 39 10.50 -22.96 -25.93
C PHE A 39 9.23 -22.34 -25.36
N ALA A 40 8.23 -22.03 -26.20
CA ALA A 40 6.97 -21.42 -25.79
C ALA A 40 6.22 -22.29 -24.77
N ARG A 41 6.17 -23.62 -24.96
CA ARG A 41 5.57 -24.55 -24.00
C ARG A 41 6.35 -24.56 -22.68
N ARG A 42 7.68 -24.63 -22.76
CA ARG A 42 8.58 -24.65 -21.59
C ARG A 42 8.40 -23.40 -20.74
N VAL A 43 8.38 -22.22 -21.35
CA VAL A 43 8.21 -20.95 -20.62
C VAL A 43 6.82 -20.83 -20.02
N ARG A 44 5.76 -21.23 -20.74
CA ARG A 44 4.38 -21.21 -20.21
C ARG A 44 4.15 -22.17 -19.04
N ALA A 45 4.92 -23.24 -18.96
CA ALA A 45 4.84 -24.20 -17.87
C ALA A 45 5.55 -23.71 -16.58
N LYS A 46 6.42 -22.69 -16.68
CA LYS A 46 7.12 -22.10 -15.54
C LYS A 46 6.32 -20.90 -14.98
N PRO A 47 6.45 -20.60 -13.67
CA PRO A 47 6.00 -19.31 -13.15
C PRO A 47 6.77 -18.18 -13.86
N ALA A 48 6.04 -17.19 -14.36
CA ALA A 48 6.62 -16.10 -15.14
C ALA A 48 7.56 -15.25 -14.26
N VAL A 49 8.85 -15.21 -14.59
CA VAL A 49 9.77 -14.23 -14.02
C VAL A 49 9.44 -12.88 -14.66
N ARG A 50 8.91 -11.96 -13.85
CA ARG A 50 8.52 -10.62 -14.31
C ARG A 50 9.47 -9.56 -13.77
N ARG A 51 9.87 -8.65 -14.65
CA ARG A 51 10.57 -7.40 -14.28
C ARG A 51 9.84 -6.24 -14.93
N GLY A 52 9.24 -5.38 -14.09
CA GLY A 52 8.34 -4.32 -14.55
C GLY A 52 7.16 -4.89 -15.35
N ALA A 53 6.94 -4.37 -16.56
CA ALA A 53 5.87 -4.80 -17.45
C ALA A 53 6.21 -6.03 -18.32
N PHE A 54 7.42 -6.58 -18.20
CA PHE A 54 7.92 -7.65 -19.07
C PHE A 54 7.79 -9.04 -18.43
N PRO A 55 7.50 -10.08 -19.22
CA PRO A 55 7.12 -10.05 -20.64
C PRO A 55 5.70 -9.50 -20.88
N MET A 56 5.55 -8.61 -21.87
CA MET A 56 4.25 -8.07 -22.30
C MET A 56 3.51 -9.08 -23.18
N ARG A 57 2.18 -8.90 -23.36
CA ARG A 57 1.36 -9.76 -24.26
C ARG A 57 1.78 -9.65 -25.72
N ARG A 58 2.02 -8.42 -26.20
CA ARG A 58 2.61 -8.16 -27.51
C ARG A 58 4.13 -8.36 -27.43
N GLY A 59 4.70 -9.02 -28.43
CA GLY A 59 6.11 -9.39 -28.47
C GLY A 59 6.52 -10.41 -27.41
N TRP A 60 5.57 -11.16 -26.83
CA TRP A 60 5.84 -11.99 -25.65
C TRP A 60 6.91 -13.07 -25.89
N LEU A 61 7.04 -13.59 -27.12
CA LEU A 61 8.06 -14.59 -27.45
C LEU A 61 9.47 -14.00 -27.39
N LEU A 62 9.66 -12.80 -27.97
CA LEU A 62 10.93 -12.07 -27.93
C LEU A 62 11.29 -11.69 -26.49
N HIS A 63 10.31 -11.16 -25.73
CA HIS A 63 10.51 -10.83 -24.33
C HIS A 63 10.87 -12.06 -23.47
N ALA A 64 10.18 -13.18 -23.70
CA ALA A 64 10.47 -14.43 -23.00
C ALA A 64 11.86 -14.96 -23.31
N ALA A 65 12.29 -14.90 -24.58
CA ALA A 65 13.63 -15.34 -24.98
C ALA A 65 14.72 -14.51 -24.27
N ILE A 66 14.52 -13.19 -24.18
CA ILE A 66 15.41 -12.29 -23.41
C ILE A 66 15.41 -12.63 -21.92
N ALA A 67 14.23 -12.79 -21.32
CA ALA A 67 14.09 -13.09 -19.90
C ALA A 67 14.79 -14.41 -19.51
N GLU A 68 14.66 -15.45 -20.33
CA GLU A 68 15.31 -16.74 -20.12
C GLU A 68 16.80 -16.75 -20.53
N GLY A 69 17.28 -15.73 -21.25
CA GLY A 69 18.65 -15.71 -21.76
C GLY A 69 18.89 -16.66 -22.94
N ASP A 70 17.85 -17.03 -23.70
CA ASP A 70 17.93 -18.02 -24.78
C ASP A 70 18.31 -17.36 -26.10
N THR A 71 19.61 -17.17 -26.32
CA THR A 71 20.16 -16.47 -27.50
C THR A 71 19.72 -17.12 -28.82
N ARG A 72 19.68 -18.46 -28.87
CA ARG A 72 19.35 -19.20 -30.08
C ARG A 72 17.90 -19.02 -30.48
N VAL A 73 16.98 -19.08 -29.51
CA VAL A 73 15.56 -18.81 -29.77
C VAL A 73 15.36 -17.34 -30.14
N LEU A 74 16.04 -16.41 -29.48
CA LEU A 74 15.96 -14.99 -29.82
C LEU A 74 16.37 -14.71 -31.26
N GLU A 75 17.49 -15.26 -31.72
CA GLU A 75 17.97 -15.10 -33.11
C GLU A 75 16.96 -15.65 -34.13
N MET A 76 16.39 -16.83 -33.86
CA MET A 76 15.36 -17.40 -34.73
C MET A 76 14.11 -16.53 -34.79
N LEU A 77 13.65 -16.00 -33.65
CA LEU A 77 12.47 -15.12 -33.60
C LEU A 77 12.71 -13.80 -34.34
N LEU A 78 13.90 -13.21 -34.20
CA LEU A 78 14.28 -11.99 -34.92
C LEU A 78 14.35 -12.23 -36.44
N GLU A 79 14.87 -13.38 -36.87
CA GLU A 79 14.89 -13.74 -38.30
C GLU A 79 13.47 -13.93 -38.86
N MET A 80 12.61 -14.62 -38.12
CA MET A 80 11.21 -14.80 -38.51
C MET A 80 10.46 -13.47 -38.65
N GLN A 81 10.68 -12.54 -37.71
CA GLN A 81 10.10 -11.21 -37.76
C GLN A 81 10.55 -10.44 -39.03
N ARG A 82 11.82 -10.56 -39.43
CA ARG A 82 12.33 -9.93 -40.66
C ARG A 82 11.63 -10.46 -41.90
N HIS A 83 11.48 -11.77 -42.01
CA HIS A 83 10.79 -12.39 -43.15
C HIS A 83 9.32 -11.95 -43.22
N GLN A 84 8.64 -11.82 -42.08
CA GLN A 84 7.26 -11.31 -42.04
C GLN A 84 7.17 -9.83 -42.43
N ALA A 85 8.11 -8.99 -41.98
CA ALA A 85 8.16 -7.57 -42.34
C ALA A 85 8.44 -7.35 -43.84
N ALA A 86 9.29 -8.18 -44.45
CA ALA A 86 9.61 -8.12 -45.88
C ALA A 86 8.48 -8.61 -46.80
N ALA A 87 7.61 -9.50 -46.31
CA ALA A 87 6.52 -10.07 -47.08
C ALA A 87 5.34 -9.10 -47.29
N SER A 88 5.34 -7.90 -46.68
CA SER A 88 4.23 -6.93 -46.72
C SER A 88 2.87 -7.55 -46.35
N ASP A 89 2.89 -8.61 -45.54
CA ASP A 89 1.70 -9.25 -45.01
C ASP A 89 1.14 -8.40 -43.87
N SER A 90 -0.12 -7.97 -44.00
CA SER A 90 -0.79 -7.08 -43.04
C SER A 90 -1.10 -7.70 -41.67
N ASN A 91 -0.73 -8.96 -41.45
CA ASN A 91 -1.07 -9.74 -40.26
C ASN A 91 0.19 -10.27 -39.55
N ILE A 92 1.01 -9.35 -39.03
CA ILE A 92 2.14 -9.70 -38.16
C ILE A 92 1.57 -10.36 -36.89
N ASP A 93 2.08 -11.55 -36.55
CA ASP A 93 1.69 -12.21 -35.31
C ASP A 93 2.08 -11.32 -34.12
N ASP A 94 1.07 -10.94 -33.30
CA ASP A 94 1.25 -10.12 -32.10
C ASP A 94 2.33 -10.68 -31.16
N ALA A 95 2.63 -11.99 -31.21
CA ALA A 95 3.68 -12.63 -30.43
C ALA A 95 5.12 -12.35 -30.92
N LEU A 96 5.29 -12.04 -32.21
CA LEU A 96 6.57 -11.79 -32.89
C LEU A 96 6.89 -10.30 -33.05
N THR A 97 5.97 -9.40 -32.68
CA THR A 97 6.19 -7.95 -32.77
C THR A 97 7.36 -7.49 -31.89
N ALA A 98 8.35 -6.79 -32.45
CA ALA A 98 9.51 -6.25 -31.70
C ALA A 98 9.22 -4.97 -30.89
N THR A 99 8.00 -4.82 -30.35
CA THR A 99 7.68 -3.73 -29.43
C THR A 99 8.42 -3.93 -28.11
N HIS A 100 9.15 -2.93 -27.61
CA HIS A 100 9.75 -2.95 -26.27
C HIS A 100 10.83 -4.00 -26.02
N VAL A 101 11.44 -4.52 -27.10
CA VAL A 101 12.51 -5.52 -27.02
C VAL A 101 13.76 -4.95 -26.35
N GLN A 102 14.14 -3.71 -26.66
CA GLN A 102 15.31 -3.06 -26.05
C GLN A 102 15.04 -2.79 -24.56
N ARG A 103 13.86 -2.25 -24.24
CA ARG A 103 13.44 -2.05 -22.84
C ARG A 103 13.39 -3.36 -22.05
N CYS A 104 12.95 -4.46 -22.66
CA CYS A 104 12.97 -5.79 -22.04
C CYS A 104 14.40 -6.23 -21.74
N ALA A 105 15.33 -6.09 -22.70
CA ALA A 105 16.73 -6.44 -22.49
C ALA A 105 17.39 -5.60 -21.38
N VAL A 106 17.08 -4.31 -21.30
CA VAL A 106 17.53 -3.43 -20.19
C VAL A 106 16.94 -3.88 -18.86
N ALA A 107 15.63 -4.14 -18.77
CA ALA A 107 14.98 -4.57 -17.54
C ALA A 107 15.55 -5.90 -16.99
N PHE A 108 15.89 -6.83 -17.88
CA PHE A 108 16.53 -8.10 -17.52
C PHE A 108 18.07 -8.03 -17.43
N GLN A 109 18.67 -6.88 -17.72
CA GLN A 109 20.12 -6.66 -17.72
C GLN A 109 20.87 -7.69 -18.60
N ARG A 110 20.44 -7.79 -19.87
CA ARG A 110 21.00 -8.70 -20.88
C ARG A 110 21.73 -7.89 -21.95
N LEU A 111 22.93 -7.42 -21.62
CA LEU A 111 23.76 -6.63 -22.53
C LEU A 111 24.09 -7.40 -23.82
N ASP A 112 24.43 -8.69 -23.69
CA ASP A 112 24.75 -9.58 -24.82
C ASP A 112 23.59 -9.72 -25.81
N LEU A 113 22.35 -9.86 -25.30
CA LEU A 113 21.16 -9.97 -26.13
C LEU A 113 20.76 -8.61 -26.71
N LEU A 114 20.91 -7.53 -25.93
CA LEU A 114 20.67 -6.17 -26.42
C LEU A 114 21.57 -5.84 -27.61
N GLN A 115 22.89 -6.09 -27.48
CA GLN A 115 23.87 -5.91 -28.55
C GLN A 115 23.46 -6.67 -29.82
N ARG A 116 23.07 -7.94 -29.69
CA ARG A 116 22.61 -8.76 -30.83
C ARG A 116 21.32 -8.25 -31.47
N CYS A 117 20.39 -7.72 -30.68
CA CYS A 117 19.18 -7.08 -31.21
C CYS A 117 19.50 -5.83 -32.04
N THR A 118 20.65 -5.19 -31.81
CA THR A 118 21.04 -3.91 -32.43
C THR A 118 22.16 -4.03 -33.46
N ASP A 119 22.76 -5.21 -33.61
CA ASP A 119 23.91 -5.44 -34.50
C ASP A 119 23.51 -5.24 -35.99
N SER A 120 24.10 -4.21 -36.61
CA SER A 120 23.77 -3.71 -37.96
C SER A 120 24.30 -4.57 -39.12
N ARG A 121 25.05 -5.64 -38.83
CA ARG A 121 25.62 -6.53 -39.85
C ARG A 121 24.58 -7.35 -40.62
N HIS A 122 23.33 -7.40 -40.14
CA HIS A 122 22.28 -8.26 -40.71
C HIS A 122 20.86 -7.63 -40.70
N ALA A 123 20.67 -6.30 -40.55
CA ALA A 123 19.33 -5.68 -40.47
C ALA A 123 19.26 -4.21 -40.94
N ALA A 124 18.07 -3.77 -41.39
CA ALA A 124 17.70 -2.36 -41.41
C ALA A 124 17.69 -1.82 -39.97
N PRO A 125 18.16 -0.58 -39.70
CA PRO A 125 18.41 -0.12 -38.34
C PRO A 125 17.10 -0.10 -37.54
N MET A 126 17.02 -0.95 -36.52
CA MET A 126 15.95 -0.87 -35.53
C MET A 126 16.03 0.51 -34.87
N GLN A 127 14.93 1.26 -34.89
CA GLN A 127 14.89 2.57 -34.23
C GLN A 127 15.09 2.38 -32.72
N TRP A 128 15.93 3.21 -32.14
CA TRP A 128 16.18 3.18 -30.70
C TRP A 128 14.94 3.63 -29.94
N GLU A 129 14.58 2.86 -28.92
CA GLU A 129 13.51 3.22 -28.01
C GLU A 129 14.00 4.38 -27.11
N PRO A 130 13.16 5.38 -26.82
CA PRO A 130 13.54 6.47 -25.92
C PRO A 130 13.63 5.97 -24.47
N GLU A 131 14.33 6.75 -23.62
CA GLU A 131 14.36 6.55 -22.17
C GLU A 131 14.87 5.16 -21.70
N LEU A 132 15.81 4.55 -22.42
CA LEU A 132 16.43 3.29 -22.02
C LEU A 132 17.30 3.47 -20.77
N MET A 133 18.07 4.56 -20.69
CA MET A 133 18.86 4.85 -19.50
C MET A 133 17.98 5.11 -18.28
N ALA A 134 16.85 5.80 -18.46
CA ALA A 134 15.88 6.06 -17.38
C ALA A 134 15.34 4.75 -16.80
N LEU A 135 15.09 3.73 -17.63
CA LEU A 135 14.73 2.40 -17.17
C LEU A 135 15.88 1.73 -16.40
N ALA A 136 17.11 1.84 -16.90
CA ALA A 136 18.29 1.21 -16.28
C ALA A 136 18.55 1.76 -14.87
N VAL A 137 18.52 3.09 -14.68
CA VAL A 137 18.80 3.72 -13.37
C VAL A 137 17.72 3.43 -12.33
N GLN A 138 16.49 3.11 -12.75
CA GLN A 138 15.39 2.75 -11.85
C GLN A 138 15.51 1.33 -11.28
N LEU A 139 16.36 0.48 -11.84
CA LEU A 139 16.58 -0.88 -11.34
C LEU A 139 17.25 -0.84 -9.96
N ALA A 140 16.90 -1.81 -9.10
CA ALA A 140 17.43 -1.89 -7.74
C ALA A 140 18.94 -2.18 -7.68
N THR A 141 19.47 -2.87 -8.70
CA THR A 141 20.89 -3.23 -8.82
C THR A 141 21.33 -2.98 -10.27
N PRO A 142 21.60 -1.73 -10.69
CA PRO A 142 21.93 -1.43 -12.08
C PRO A 142 23.22 -2.12 -12.53
N ASP A 143 23.24 -2.61 -13.76
CA ASP A 143 24.46 -3.15 -14.39
C ASP A 143 25.21 -2.00 -15.08
N PHE A 144 26.32 -1.58 -14.49
CA PHE A 144 27.16 -0.50 -15.01
C PHE A 144 27.74 -0.81 -16.39
N ALA A 145 28.05 -2.08 -16.72
CA ALA A 145 28.57 -2.41 -18.04
C ALA A 145 27.50 -2.21 -19.12
N LEU A 146 26.24 -2.55 -18.82
CA LEU A 146 25.11 -2.27 -19.69
C LEU A 146 24.89 -0.77 -19.85
N MET A 147 24.94 -0.02 -18.75
CA MET A 147 24.74 1.43 -18.79
C MET A 147 25.88 2.16 -19.53
N ASP A 148 27.13 1.73 -19.32
CA ASP A 148 28.28 2.22 -20.06
C ASP A 148 28.04 2.04 -21.55
N TRP A 149 27.65 0.82 -21.95
CA TRP A 149 27.36 0.51 -23.33
C TRP A 149 26.20 1.34 -23.91
N LEU A 150 25.08 1.49 -23.17
CA LEU A 150 23.95 2.31 -23.60
C LEU A 150 24.40 3.75 -23.89
N ALA A 151 25.13 4.37 -22.96
CA ALA A 151 25.57 5.75 -23.13
C ALA A 151 26.54 5.95 -24.30
N ASP A 152 27.37 4.94 -24.59
CA ASP A 152 28.38 5.02 -25.64
C ASP A 152 27.82 4.74 -27.05
N HIS A 153 26.69 4.02 -27.15
CA HIS A 153 26.17 3.50 -28.43
C HIS A 153 24.76 3.98 -28.81
N CYS A 154 23.98 4.50 -27.85
CA CYS A 154 22.61 4.94 -28.11
C CYS A 154 22.52 6.45 -28.40
N PRO A 155 21.51 6.90 -29.17
CA PRO A 155 21.27 8.31 -29.40
C PRO A 155 20.83 9.02 -28.11
N HIS A 156 21.00 10.34 -28.08
CA HIS A 156 20.69 11.18 -26.91
C HIS A 156 19.28 10.93 -26.33
N GLU A 157 18.24 10.78 -27.16
CA GLU A 157 16.86 10.54 -26.71
C GLU A 157 16.69 9.25 -25.88
N SER A 158 17.53 8.24 -26.11
CA SER A 158 17.50 6.98 -25.37
C SER A 158 18.25 7.06 -24.04
N VAL A 159 19.19 7.99 -23.90
CA VAL A 159 20.11 8.06 -22.75
C VAL A 159 19.99 9.33 -21.92
N ALA A 160 19.22 10.30 -22.39
CA ALA A 160 18.89 11.51 -21.66
C ALA A 160 18.10 11.17 -20.39
N LEU A 161 18.50 11.79 -19.29
CA LEU A 161 17.80 11.73 -18.01
C LEU A 161 17.32 13.13 -17.65
N THR A 162 16.12 13.23 -17.11
CA THR A 162 15.66 14.48 -16.52
C THR A 162 16.37 14.70 -15.18
N PRO A 163 16.55 15.96 -14.72
CA PRO A 163 17.14 16.21 -13.41
C PRO A 163 16.39 15.50 -12.28
N GLN A 164 15.05 15.39 -12.37
CA GLN A 164 14.25 14.65 -11.40
C GLN A 164 14.60 13.15 -11.36
N GLN A 165 14.88 12.52 -12.50
CA GLN A 165 15.31 11.12 -12.55
C GLN A 165 16.70 10.92 -11.93
N VAL A 166 17.59 11.90 -12.11
CA VAL A 166 18.94 11.90 -11.52
C VAL A 166 18.86 12.11 -10.00
N ASP A 167 18.10 13.11 -9.55
CA ASP A 167 17.92 13.44 -8.13
C ASP A 167 17.26 12.28 -7.37
N ALA A 168 16.32 11.57 -8.00
CA ALA A 168 15.69 10.38 -7.42
C ALA A 168 16.69 9.25 -7.11
N VAL A 169 17.83 9.17 -7.81
CA VAL A 169 18.89 8.22 -7.47
C VAL A 169 19.54 8.58 -6.14
N ALA A 170 19.80 9.87 -5.91
CA ALA A 170 20.34 10.36 -4.64
C ALA A 170 19.36 10.10 -3.49
N ALA A 171 18.05 10.27 -3.74
CA ALA A 171 16.99 9.97 -2.79
C ALA A 171 16.98 8.50 -2.32
N ARG A 172 17.42 7.54 -3.15
CA ARG A 172 17.50 6.11 -2.79
C ARG A 172 18.77 5.72 -2.03
N GLY A 173 19.77 6.60 -1.99
CA GLY A 173 21.04 6.33 -1.33
C GLY A 173 22.01 5.46 -2.13
N ASP A 174 21.82 5.34 -3.44
CA ASP A 174 22.72 4.55 -4.30
C ASP A 174 23.99 5.36 -4.65
N ALA A 175 24.95 5.36 -3.73
CA ALA A 175 26.17 6.16 -3.86
C ALA A 175 27.04 5.77 -5.06
N GLU A 176 27.01 4.49 -5.49
CA GLU A 176 27.75 4.06 -6.68
C GLU A 176 27.11 4.61 -7.95
N LEU A 177 25.78 4.52 -8.07
CA LEU A 177 25.07 5.06 -9.20
C LEU A 177 25.14 6.59 -9.26
N VAL A 178 25.09 7.28 -8.12
CA VAL A 178 25.31 8.74 -8.05
C VAL A 178 26.71 9.10 -8.55
N ARG A 179 27.76 8.35 -8.15
CA ARG A 179 29.12 8.56 -8.66
C ARG A 179 29.22 8.33 -10.17
N TRP A 180 28.56 7.29 -10.68
CA TRP A 180 28.52 7.01 -12.12
C TRP A 180 27.84 8.14 -12.89
N LEU A 181 26.67 8.61 -12.43
CA LEU A 181 25.94 9.72 -13.05
C LEU A 181 26.76 11.01 -13.04
N HIS A 182 27.47 11.29 -11.95
CA HIS A 182 28.40 12.42 -11.87
C HIS A 182 29.55 12.29 -12.88
N ALA A 183 30.20 11.13 -12.96
CA ALA A 183 31.31 10.90 -13.88
C ALA A 183 30.90 11.03 -15.35
N ARG A 184 29.63 10.75 -15.67
CA ARG A 184 29.04 10.93 -17.02
C ARG A 184 28.51 12.33 -17.29
N GLY A 185 28.63 13.26 -16.34
CA GLY A 185 28.23 14.66 -16.54
C GLY A 185 26.72 14.90 -16.52
N TYR A 186 25.93 13.98 -15.96
CA TYR A 186 24.50 14.23 -15.76
C TYR A 186 24.30 15.40 -14.77
N ALA A 187 23.26 16.19 -15.05
CA ALA A 187 22.90 17.36 -14.25
C ALA A 187 22.11 16.94 -13.00
N PHE A 188 22.59 17.37 -11.84
CA PHE A 188 21.89 17.25 -10.57
C PHE A 188 21.26 18.60 -10.24
N THR A 189 20.29 18.61 -9.32
CA THR A 189 19.80 19.85 -8.72
C THR A 189 20.05 19.86 -7.22
N ALA A 190 19.71 20.98 -6.54
CA ALA A 190 19.71 21.04 -5.09
C ALA A 190 18.81 19.97 -4.45
N CYS A 191 17.76 19.51 -5.17
CA CYS A 191 16.88 18.44 -4.71
C CYS A 191 17.62 17.12 -4.49
N ALA A 192 18.71 16.83 -5.21
CA ALA A 192 19.50 15.62 -4.98
C ALA A 192 20.04 15.55 -3.54
N MET A 193 20.59 16.66 -3.04
CA MET A 193 21.12 16.71 -1.68
C MET A 193 19.99 16.82 -0.65
N ASP A 194 18.93 17.56 -0.96
CA ASP A 194 17.74 17.65 -0.10
C ASP A 194 17.09 16.27 0.12
N ASP A 195 16.86 15.51 -0.95
CA ASP A 195 16.23 14.19 -0.88
C ASP A 195 17.14 13.14 -0.25
N ALA A 196 18.44 13.15 -0.57
CA ALA A 196 19.43 12.29 0.09
C ALA A 196 19.50 12.56 1.59
N ALA A 197 19.43 13.84 1.99
CA ALA A 197 19.42 14.22 3.40
C ALA A 197 18.11 13.81 4.09
N SER A 198 16.97 14.02 3.43
CA SER A 198 15.63 13.61 3.88
C SER A 198 15.56 12.12 4.19
N ASN A 199 16.23 11.27 3.40
CA ASN A 199 16.25 9.81 3.59
C ASN A 199 17.48 9.29 4.35
N GLY A 200 18.34 10.18 4.86
CA GLY A 200 19.43 9.81 5.78
C GLY A 200 20.68 9.25 5.11
N HIS A 201 20.85 9.44 3.81
CA HIS A 201 21.98 8.94 3.02
C HIS A 201 23.21 9.85 3.14
N LEU A 202 23.87 9.79 4.30
CA LEU A 202 25.01 10.67 4.62
C LEU A 202 26.19 10.53 3.64
N ASP A 203 26.45 9.34 3.12
CA ASP A 203 27.48 9.08 2.13
C ASP A 203 27.22 9.80 0.81
N VAL A 204 25.97 9.78 0.32
CA VAL A 204 25.53 10.55 -0.84
C VAL A 204 25.62 12.05 -0.57
N VAL A 205 25.15 12.52 0.59
CA VAL A 205 25.24 13.94 0.98
C VAL A 205 26.69 14.42 1.00
N ARG A 206 27.62 13.63 1.56
CA ARG A 206 29.06 13.94 1.56
C ARG A 206 29.61 14.03 0.15
N PHE A 207 29.31 13.04 -0.68
CA PHE A 207 29.76 13.02 -2.07
C PHE A 207 29.25 14.25 -2.86
N LEU A 208 27.96 14.56 -2.75
CA LEU A 208 27.36 15.71 -3.42
C LEU A 208 27.95 17.03 -2.89
N HIS A 209 28.26 17.14 -1.59
CA HIS A 209 28.92 18.31 -1.04
C HIS A 209 30.34 18.52 -1.59
N ASP A 210 31.12 17.45 -1.66
CA ASP A 210 32.54 17.52 -2.03
C ASP A 210 32.74 17.65 -3.55
N SER A 211 31.82 17.08 -4.35
CA SER A 211 32.01 16.89 -5.79
C SER A 211 31.13 17.80 -6.66
N ARG A 212 30.17 18.51 -6.07
CA ARG A 212 29.15 19.29 -6.80
C ARG A 212 28.94 20.68 -6.20
N SER A 213 28.49 21.63 -7.03
CA SER A 213 28.37 23.06 -6.68
C SER A 213 26.92 23.53 -6.51
N GLU A 214 25.95 22.72 -6.93
CA GLU A 214 24.52 23.00 -6.91
C GLU A 214 23.99 23.25 -5.48
N GLY A 215 24.63 22.63 -4.48
CA GLY A 215 24.31 22.82 -3.06
C GLY A 215 23.04 22.11 -2.60
N CYS A 216 22.43 22.63 -1.54
CA CYS A 216 21.14 22.18 -1.01
C CYS A 216 20.27 23.39 -0.67
N THR A 217 19.06 23.15 -0.19
CA THR A 217 18.21 24.20 0.40
C THR A 217 18.10 23.99 1.91
N THR A 218 17.33 24.84 2.60
CA THR A 218 16.98 24.60 4.02
C THR A 218 16.17 23.30 4.19
N HIS A 219 15.56 22.80 3.11
CA HIS A 219 14.78 21.56 3.14
C HIS A 219 15.64 20.35 3.52
N ALA A 220 16.92 20.29 3.11
CA ALA A 220 17.83 19.22 3.50
C ALA A 220 17.90 19.03 5.03
N MET A 221 18.14 20.13 5.77
CA MET A 221 18.27 20.06 7.22
C MET A 221 16.92 19.88 7.92
N ASP A 222 15.88 20.56 7.43
CA ASP A 222 14.52 20.46 7.98
C ASP A 222 13.95 19.03 7.84
N ALA A 223 14.11 18.41 6.66
CA ALA A 223 13.63 17.06 6.39
C ALA A 223 14.48 15.99 7.10
N ALA A 224 15.81 16.12 7.08
CA ALA A 224 16.70 15.24 7.85
C ALA A 224 16.37 15.28 9.35
N ALA A 225 16.05 16.47 9.89
CA ALA A 225 15.64 16.62 11.28
C ALA A 225 14.28 15.98 11.56
N THR A 226 13.30 16.21 10.67
CA THR A 226 11.95 15.63 10.75
C THR A 226 11.98 14.10 10.76
N ASN A 227 12.89 13.49 10.00
CA ASN A 227 13.04 12.03 9.89
C ASN A 227 14.10 11.44 10.85
N GLY A 228 14.69 12.27 11.73
CA GLY A 228 15.56 11.78 12.81
C GLY A 228 16.98 11.44 12.39
N HIS A 229 17.43 11.90 11.22
CA HIS A 229 18.77 11.62 10.68
C HIS A 229 19.84 12.51 11.31
N ALA A 230 20.11 12.31 12.61
CA ALA A 230 21.03 13.14 13.40
C ALA A 230 22.43 13.31 12.79
N ALA A 231 22.97 12.26 12.16
CA ALA A 231 24.28 12.33 11.52
C ALA A 231 24.30 13.26 10.29
N VAL A 232 23.21 13.26 9.51
CA VAL A 232 23.03 14.17 8.38
C VAL A 232 22.84 15.60 8.89
N VAL A 233 21.99 15.81 9.90
CA VAL A 233 21.77 17.14 10.51
C VAL A 233 23.09 17.73 11.03
N ALA A 234 23.89 16.94 11.75
CA ALA A 234 25.19 17.38 12.26
C ALA A 234 26.18 17.72 11.13
N TYR A 235 26.20 16.91 10.07
CA TYR A 235 27.05 17.16 8.91
C TYR A 235 26.65 18.44 8.18
N LEU A 236 25.36 18.59 7.85
CA LEU A 236 24.84 19.78 7.18
C LEU A 236 25.09 21.03 8.02
N HIS A 237 24.83 21.00 9.33
CA HIS A 237 25.11 22.14 10.22
C HIS A 237 26.59 22.56 10.18
N ALA A 238 27.53 21.60 10.17
CA ALA A 238 28.96 21.89 10.18
C ALA A 238 29.53 22.35 8.83
N ARG A 239 28.88 22.01 7.71
CA ARG A 239 29.46 22.15 6.36
C ARG A 239 28.65 23.04 5.41
N ARG A 240 27.39 23.34 5.73
CA ARG A 240 26.45 24.03 4.83
C ARG A 240 25.94 25.34 5.45
N PRO A 241 26.03 26.47 4.73
CA PRO A 241 25.58 27.77 5.23
C PRO A 241 24.06 27.99 5.18
N GLU A 242 23.30 27.16 4.44
CA GLU A 242 21.86 27.34 4.21
C GLU A 242 21.04 27.35 5.50
N GLY A 243 21.46 26.53 6.47
CA GLY A 243 20.81 26.43 7.76
C GLY A 243 19.53 25.61 7.78
N ALA A 244 18.68 25.89 8.77
CA ALA A 244 17.39 25.25 9.00
C ALA A 244 16.34 26.32 9.26
N THR A 245 15.06 25.95 9.15
CA THR A 245 13.95 26.78 9.59
C THR A 245 13.41 26.26 10.92
N THR A 246 12.38 26.93 11.46
CA THR A 246 11.63 26.42 12.62
C THR A 246 11.05 25.01 12.39
N SER A 247 10.87 24.62 11.13
CA SER A 247 10.37 23.29 10.73
C SER A 247 11.28 22.16 11.18
N ALA A 248 12.59 22.38 11.33
CA ALA A 248 13.52 21.34 11.79
C ALA A 248 13.20 20.85 13.20
N ILE A 249 13.07 21.77 14.17
CA ILE A 249 12.70 21.40 15.55
C ILE A 249 11.23 20.97 15.61
N ASP A 250 10.32 21.66 14.93
CA ASP A 250 8.89 21.30 14.93
C ASP A 250 8.68 19.86 14.42
N GLY A 251 9.31 19.51 13.30
CA GLY A 251 9.22 18.20 12.68
C GLY A 251 9.93 17.10 13.49
N ALA A 252 11.12 17.39 14.03
CA ALA A 252 11.83 16.48 14.91
C ALA A 252 11.03 16.20 16.20
N ALA A 253 10.39 17.23 16.77
CA ALA A 253 9.57 17.10 17.96
C ALA A 253 8.30 16.29 17.71
N LYS A 254 7.64 16.52 16.58
CA LYS A 254 6.46 15.77 16.14
C LYS A 254 6.69 14.26 16.07
N HIS A 255 7.89 13.82 15.65
CA HIS A 255 8.24 12.40 15.52
C HIS A 255 9.10 11.86 16.67
N GLY A 256 9.30 12.65 17.74
CA GLY A 256 9.94 12.18 18.96
C GLY A 256 11.47 12.06 18.87
N HIS A 257 12.11 12.77 17.95
CA HIS A 257 13.56 12.73 17.74
C HIS A 257 14.31 13.65 18.71
N LEU A 258 14.28 13.32 20.01
CA LEU A 258 14.87 14.15 21.08
C LEU A 258 16.36 14.45 20.84
N THR A 259 17.13 13.51 20.29
CA THR A 259 18.55 13.71 19.98
C THR A 259 18.77 14.84 18.97
N VAL A 260 17.92 14.91 17.94
CA VAL A 260 17.94 15.97 16.94
C VAL A 260 17.46 17.28 17.54
N VAL A 261 16.37 17.27 18.33
CA VAL A 261 15.86 18.47 19.01
C VAL A 261 16.93 19.11 19.90
N ARG A 262 17.63 18.30 20.71
CA ARG A 262 18.75 18.75 21.55
C ARG A 262 19.89 19.34 20.72
N PHE A 263 20.31 18.62 19.67
CA PHE A 263 21.37 19.10 18.79
C PHE A 263 21.03 20.46 18.18
N LEU A 264 19.82 20.60 17.63
CA LEU A 264 19.37 21.85 17.02
C LEU A 264 19.22 22.97 18.06
N HIS A 265 18.74 22.68 19.26
CA HIS A 265 18.67 23.65 20.36
C HIS A 265 20.06 24.18 20.76
N ASP A 266 21.04 23.29 20.93
CA ASP A 266 22.37 23.65 21.42
C ASP A 266 23.20 24.42 20.37
N HIS A 267 22.95 24.19 19.07
CA HIS A 267 23.82 24.66 18.00
C HIS A 267 23.17 25.68 17.06
N ARG A 268 21.85 25.90 17.15
CA ARG A 268 21.12 26.79 16.23
C ARG A 268 20.25 27.81 16.94
N ARG A 269 19.97 28.91 16.24
CA ARG A 269 19.18 30.05 16.74
C ARG A 269 17.82 30.22 16.03
N ASP A 270 17.52 29.38 15.03
CA ASP A 270 16.28 29.48 14.24
C ASP A 270 15.02 29.22 15.08
N GLY A 271 15.19 28.46 16.17
CA GLY A 271 14.15 28.20 17.14
C GLY A 271 13.09 27.22 16.65
N CYS A 272 11.89 27.33 17.22
CA CYS A 272 10.74 26.47 16.92
C CYS A 272 9.45 27.27 17.02
N THR A 273 8.31 26.64 16.75
CA THR A 273 7.00 27.23 17.03
C THR A 273 6.29 26.46 18.15
N THR A 274 5.09 26.90 18.54
CA THR A 274 4.24 26.12 19.46
C THR A 274 3.89 24.73 18.92
N ASN A 275 3.98 24.53 17.59
CA ASN A 275 3.72 23.23 16.98
C ASN A 275 4.69 22.15 17.48
N ALA A 276 5.94 22.49 17.83
CA ALA A 276 6.88 21.51 18.38
C ALA A 276 6.31 20.80 19.61
N MET A 277 5.82 21.56 20.60
CA MET A 277 5.26 20.99 21.81
C MET A 277 3.85 20.43 21.59
N ASP A 278 3.01 21.11 20.80
CA ASP A 278 1.66 20.65 20.49
C ASP A 278 1.66 19.29 19.78
N ASP A 279 2.56 19.09 18.82
CA ASP A 279 2.65 17.85 18.04
C ASP A 279 3.41 16.76 18.80
N ALA A 280 4.46 17.10 19.56
CA ALA A 280 5.11 16.15 20.46
C ALA A 280 4.11 15.59 21.50
N ALA A 281 3.27 16.45 22.07
CA ALA A 281 2.23 16.04 23.00
C ALA A 281 1.17 15.16 22.34
N ARG A 282 0.73 15.52 21.12
CA ARG A 282 -0.26 14.75 20.36
C ARG A 282 0.20 13.32 20.02
N HIS A 283 1.50 13.11 19.83
CA HIS A 283 2.08 11.80 19.52
C HIS A 283 2.71 11.10 20.74
N GLY A 284 2.60 11.69 21.94
CA GLY A 284 2.97 11.04 23.18
C GLY A 284 4.46 11.10 23.53
N HIS A 285 5.23 11.99 22.91
CA HIS A 285 6.67 12.14 23.14
C HIS A 285 6.95 12.99 24.40
N LEU A 286 6.71 12.39 25.57
CA LEU A 286 6.85 13.08 26.87
C LEU A 286 8.27 13.63 27.10
N ASP A 287 9.29 12.89 26.68
CA ASP A 287 10.69 13.29 26.77
C ASP A 287 10.99 14.56 25.98
N VAL A 288 10.46 14.67 24.76
CA VAL A 288 10.51 15.89 23.93
C VAL A 288 9.71 17.03 24.57
N VAL A 289 8.48 16.76 25.03
CA VAL A 289 7.64 17.78 25.71
C VAL A 289 8.36 18.35 26.94
N ALA A 290 8.92 17.48 27.78
CA ALA A 290 9.66 17.89 28.97
C ALA A 290 10.92 18.69 28.63
N PHE A 291 11.66 18.27 27.59
CA PHE A 291 12.83 19.00 27.12
C PHE A 291 12.45 20.40 26.61
N LEU A 292 11.46 20.49 25.72
CA LEU A 292 10.98 21.76 25.19
C LEU A 292 10.45 22.67 26.30
N HIS A 293 9.73 22.14 27.29
CA HIS A 293 9.25 22.92 28.43
C HIS A 293 10.40 23.53 29.25
N ALA A 294 11.46 22.74 29.50
CA ALA A 294 12.56 23.18 30.35
C ALA A 294 13.54 24.14 29.66
N HIS A 295 13.60 24.17 28.33
CA HIS A 295 14.65 24.88 27.59
C HIS A 295 14.14 25.88 26.54
N ARG A 296 12.82 25.99 26.35
CA ARG A 296 12.21 26.81 25.28
C ARG A 296 11.03 27.61 25.81
N ASP A 297 10.96 28.87 25.37
CA ASP A 297 9.95 29.83 25.83
C ASP A 297 8.71 29.89 24.94
N GLU A 298 8.73 29.27 23.75
CA GLU A 298 7.62 29.33 22.78
C GLU A 298 6.28 28.85 23.32
N GLY A 299 6.27 27.97 24.30
CA GLY A 299 5.02 27.50 24.90
C GLY A 299 4.41 26.29 24.21
N CYS A 300 3.17 26.01 24.58
CA CYS A 300 2.25 25.20 23.79
C CYS A 300 0.94 25.96 23.61
N THR A 301 -0.03 25.35 22.94
CA THR A 301 -1.42 25.82 22.92
C THR A 301 -2.33 24.76 23.54
N THR A 302 -3.64 25.02 23.59
CA THR A 302 -4.61 24.01 24.02
C THR A 302 -4.58 22.74 23.15
N LYS A 303 -3.97 22.80 21.95
CA LYS A 303 -3.79 21.64 21.08
C LYS A 303 -2.89 20.57 21.70
N ALA A 304 -1.95 20.93 22.58
CA ALA A 304 -1.13 19.94 23.28
C ALA A 304 -1.98 19.05 24.20
N MET A 305 -2.80 19.67 25.06
CA MET A 305 -3.71 18.95 25.96
C MET A 305 -4.79 18.19 25.21
N ASP A 306 -5.44 18.84 24.23
CA ASP A 306 -6.48 18.19 23.43
C ASP A 306 -5.91 17.02 22.61
N GLY A 307 -4.76 17.20 21.98
CA GLY A 307 -4.12 16.17 21.16
C GLY A 307 -3.61 14.98 21.98
N ALA A 308 -3.01 15.24 23.15
CA ALA A 308 -2.60 14.19 24.08
C ALA A 308 -3.82 13.43 24.63
N ALA A 309 -4.92 14.13 24.92
CA ALA A 309 -6.17 13.51 25.31
C ALA A 309 -6.75 12.64 24.21
N ASP A 310 -6.89 13.16 22.99
CA ASP A 310 -7.47 12.45 21.84
C ASP A 310 -6.71 11.16 21.47
N ASN A 311 -5.41 11.11 21.75
CA ASN A 311 -4.55 9.95 21.48
C ASN A 311 -4.22 9.10 22.72
N GLY A 312 -4.78 9.42 23.89
CA GLY A 312 -4.67 8.60 25.10
C GLY A 312 -3.31 8.67 25.80
N HIS A 313 -2.58 9.78 25.69
CA HIS A 313 -1.25 9.95 26.27
C HIS A 313 -1.30 10.49 27.71
N LEU A 314 -1.66 9.63 28.67
CA LEU A 314 -1.88 10.02 30.08
C LEU A 314 -0.66 10.70 30.72
N ALA A 315 0.55 10.18 30.48
CA ALA A 315 1.76 10.72 31.07
C ALA A 315 2.06 12.16 30.57
N VAL A 316 1.77 12.43 29.29
CA VAL A 316 1.87 13.78 28.72
C VAL A 316 0.81 14.70 29.33
N LEU A 317 -0.43 14.24 29.49
CA LEU A 317 -1.49 15.02 30.12
C LEU A 317 -1.15 15.41 31.56
N GLN A 318 -0.64 14.47 32.36
CA GLN A 318 -0.20 14.72 33.72
C GLN A 318 0.94 15.74 33.76
N PHE A 319 1.92 15.59 32.86
CA PHE A 319 3.03 16.54 32.74
C PHE A 319 2.54 17.94 32.39
N LEU A 320 1.74 18.08 31.33
CA LEU A 320 1.23 19.37 30.88
C LEU A 320 0.37 20.02 31.96
N LEU A 321 -0.55 19.28 32.60
CA LEU A 321 -1.37 19.83 33.68
C LEU A 321 -0.54 20.36 34.86
N ALA A 322 0.58 19.71 35.19
CA ALA A 322 1.44 20.11 36.31
C ALA A 322 2.33 21.32 35.99
N HIS A 323 2.63 21.59 34.71
CA HIS A 323 3.66 22.55 34.30
C HIS A 323 3.18 23.65 33.34
N ARG A 324 1.95 23.54 32.81
CA ARG A 324 1.39 24.45 31.79
C ARG A 324 0.03 24.98 32.22
N ALA A 325 -0.25 26.22 31.83
CA ALA A 325 -1.48 26.93 32.20
C ALA A 325 -2.53 26.93 31.08
N GLU A 326 -2.14 26.54 29.87
CA GLU A 326 -2.96 26.61 28.65
C GLU A 326 -4.20 25.72 28.72
N GLY A 327 -4.09 24.54 29.33
CA GLY A 327 -5.22 23.64 29.61
C GLY A 327 -5.93 23.10 28.35
N PHE A 328 -7.15 22.61 28.55
CA PHE A 328 -8.01 22.07 27.48
C PHE A 328 -8.75 23.17 26.72
N SER A 329 -9.10 22.91 25.45
CA SER A 329 -10.00 23.83 24.74
C SER A 329 -11.46 23.67 25.17
N SER A 330 -12.28 24.64 24.78
CA SER A 330 -13.73 24.63 24.98
C SER A 330 -14.50 23.70 24.03
N LYS A 331 -13.81 23.04 23.08
CA LYS A 331 -14.44 22.13 22.11
C LYS A 331 -15.02 20.89 22.82
N PRO A 332 -15.94 20.14 22.20
CA PRO A 332 -16.28 18.80 22.67
C PRO A 332 -15.06 17.87 22.64
N ILE A 333 -15.00 16.90 23.56
CA ILE A 333 -13.97 15.85 23.55
C ILE A 333 -14.18 14.97 22.31
N SER A 334 -13.11 14.75 21.54
CA SER A 334 -13.16 13.79 20.44
C SER A 334 -13.00 12.38 21.00
N TRP A 335 -14.02 11.53 20.85
CA TRP A 335 -13.98 10.17 21.37
C TRP A 335 -13.38 9.20 20.36
N SER A 336 -12.07 9.00 20.45
CA SER A 336 -11.32 8.06 19.62
C SER A 336 -11.11 6.74 20.39
N PRO A 337 -10.88 5.60 19.73
CA PRO A 337 -10.53 4.37 20.45
C PRO A 337 -9.29 4.51 21.34
N ARG A 338 -8.35 5.39 20.99
CA ARG A 338 -7.10 5.57 21.73
C ARG A 338 -7.32 6.25 23.08
N ASN A 339 -8.31 7.14 23.19
CA ASN A 339 -8.62 7.84 24.43
C ASN A 339 -9.77 7.23 25.23
N MET A 340 -10.41 6.19 24.70
CA MET A 340 -11.49 5.46 25.36
C MET A 340 -10.98 4.41 26.35
N SER A 341 -9.89 4.72 27.05
CA SER A 341 -9.40 3.92 28.19
C SER A 341 -9.90 4.53 29.49
N LEU A 342 -10.27 3.68 30.45
CA LEU A 342 -10.77 4.14 31.75
C LEU A 342 -9.84 5.16 32.45
N PRO A 343 -8.50 4.99 32.46
CA PRO A 343 -7.61 5.98 33.07
C PRO A 343 -7.67 7.37 32.42
N ILE A 344 -7.76 7.44 31.08
CA ILE A 344 -7.89 8.71 30.37
C ILE A 344 -9.26 9.34 30.65
N VAL A 345 -10.33 8.55 30.61
CA VAL A 345 -11.69 9.05 30.89
C VAL A 345 -11.79 9.56 32.33
N GLN A 346 -11.23 8.84 33.31
CA GLN A 346 -11.14 9.29 34.70
C GLN A 346 -10.33 10.57 34.84
N PHE A 347 -9.18 10.65 34.15
CA PHE A 347 -8.36 11.86 34.15
C PHE A 347 -9.13 13.05 33.56
N LEU A 348 -9.78 12.89 32.42
CA LEU A 348 -10.59 13.93 31.80
C LEU A 348 -11.76 14.32 32.71
N HIS A 349 -12.40 13.36 33.38
CA HIS A 349 -13.50 13.64 34.30
C HIS A 349 -13.04 14.52 35.47
N ALA A 350 -11.88 14.23 36.03
CA ALA A 350 -11.33 14.97 37.17
C ALA A 350 -10.85 16.39 36.80
N HIS A 351 -10.37 16.59 35.57
CA HIS A 351 -9.66 17.83 35.19
C HIS A 351 -10.36 18.67 34.12
N ARG A 352 -11.48 18.20 33.56
CA ARG A 352 -12.21 18.89 32.49
C ARG A 352 -13.71 18.94 32.79
N ALA A 353 -14.20 20.14 33.07
CA ALA A 353 -15.60 20.38 33.41
C ALA A 353 -16.54 20.34 32.18
N THR A 354 -16.08 20.84 31.03
CA THR A 354 -16.88 21.05 29.81
C THR A 354 -16.45 20.14 28.65
N GLY A 355 -17.29 20.04 27.60
CA GLY A 355 -16.98 19.25 26.40
C GLY A 355 -17.43 17.79 26.45
N TRP A 356 -18.15 17.40 27.51
CA TRP A 356 -18.83 16.11 27.61
C TRP A 356 -20.17 16.15 26.88
N THR A 357 -20.49 15.07 26.18
CA THR A 357 -21.75 14.88 25.45
C THR A 357 -22.15 13.41 25.48
N THR A 358 -23.35 13.08 25.02
CA THR A 358 -23.81 11.69 24.86
C THR A 358 -22.87 10.83 24.01
N ALA A 359 -22.08 11.45 23.13
CA ALA A 359 -21.10 10.77 22.29
C ALA A 359 -20.06 9.98 23.10
N ALA A 360 -19.78 10.38 24.35
CA ALA A 360 -18.87 9.65 25.23
C ALA A 360 -19.38 8.23 25.50
N MET A 361 -20.63 8.10 25.97
CA MET A 361 -21.23 6.81 26.30
C MET A 361 -21.57 6.03 25.03
N ASP A 362 -22.08 6.70 24.00
CA ASP A 362 -22.40 6.08 22.70
C ASP A 362 -21.16 5.41 22.09
N ARG A 363 -20.01 6.10 22.12
CA ARG A 363 -18.77 5.58 21.56
C ARG A 363 -18.16 4.48 22.42
N ALA A 364 -18.25 4.58 23.76
CA ALA A 364 -17.74 3.56 24.67
C ALA A 364 -18.50 2.26 24.48
N ALA A 365 -19.83 2.36 24.37
CA ALA A 365 -20.70 1.23 24.08
C ALA A 365 -20.40 0.61 22.71
N GLY A 366 -20.25 1.43 21.67
CA GLY A 366 -19.91 0.97 20.33
C GLY A 366 -18.50 0.39 20.16
N ILE A 367 -17.59 0.57 21.13
CA ILE A 367 -16.26 -0.08 21.15
C ILE A 367 -16.26 -1.32 22.07
N GLY A 368 -17.24 -1.44 22.97
CA GLY A 368 -17.33 -2.56 23.92
C GLY A 368 -16.61 -2.29 25.25
N HIS A 369 -16.32 -1.03 25.58
CA HIS A 369 -15.65 -0.68 26.84
C HIS A 369 -16.66 -0.56 27.99
N LEU A 370 -17.11 -1.70 28.51
CA LEU A 370 -18.10 -1.78 29.59
C LEU A 370 -17.68 -1.04 30.87
N ASP A 371 -16.40 -1.07 31.20
CA ASP A 371 -15.81 -0.34 32.34
C ASP A 371 -15.98 1.18 32.19
N VAL A 372 -15.71 1.71 31.00
CA VAL A 372 -15.94 3.12 30.67
C VAL A 372 -17.43 3.45 30.67
N VAL A 373 -18.29 2.59 30.09
CA VAL A 373 -19.75 2.79 30.10
C VAL A 373 -20.28 2.86 31.54
N ARG A 374 -19.84 1.95 32.41
CA ARG A 374 -20.19 1.96 33.85
C ARG A 374 -19.73 3.23 34.55
N PHE A 375 -18.49 3.64 34.30
CA PHE A 375 -17.93 4.85 34.88
C PHE A 375 -18.72 6.08 34.45
N LEU A 376 -18.99 6.24 33.15
CA LEU A 376 -19.75 7.37 32.61
C LEU A 376 -21.17 7.39 33.17
N HIS A 377 -21.85 6.24 33.22
CA HIS A 377 -23.20 6.17 33.78
C HIS A 377 -23.25 6.58 35.27
N ALA A 378 -22.25 6.18 36.06
CA ALA A 378 -22.21 6.51 37.48
C ALA A 378 -21.82 7.97 37.79
N HIS A 379 -21.06 8.64 36.92
CA HIS A 379 -20.43 9.94 37.24
C HIS A 379 -20.87 11.09 36.33
N ARG A 380 -21.58 10.82 35.22
CA ARG A 380 -22.01 11.81 34.22
C ARG A 380 -23.52 11.76 34.03
N ARG A 381 -24.12 12.91 33.68
CA ARG A 381 -25.58 13.07 33.53
C ARG A 381 -26.04 13.17 32.08
N GLU A 382 -25.10 13.29 31.15
CA GLU A 382 -25.36 13.40 29.73
C GLU A 382 -26.07 12.16 29.18
N GLY A 383 -25.80 10.98 29.75
CA GLY A 383 -26.40 9.72 29.34
C GLY A 383 -25.90 9.24 27.97
N CYS A 384 -26.73 8.44 27.30
CA CYS A 384 -26.51 7.94 25.94
C CYS A 384 -27.71 8.23 25.05
N THR A 385 -27.48 8.17 23.73
CA THR A 385 -28.56 8.12 22.74
C THR A 385 -28.87 6.67 22.38
N THR A 386 -29.80 6.46 21.44
CA THR A 386 -30.08 5.13 20.89
C THR A 386 -28.87 4.49 20.23
N TYR A 387 -27.88 5.29 19.80
CA TYR A 387 -26.65 4.79 19.19
C TYR A 387 -25.84 3.88 20.11
N ALA A 388 -25.86 4.08 21.43
CA ALA A 388 -25.12 3.23 22.35
C ALA A 388 -25.56 1.77 22.25
N LEU A 389 -26.86 1.52 22.44
CA LEU A 389 -27.44 0.19 22.36
C LEU A 389 -27.42 -0.36 20.92
N ASP A 390 -27.79 0.46 19.93
CA ASP A 390 -27.84 0.01 18.52
C ASP A 390 -26.45 -0.42 18.02
N THR A 391 -25.40 0.34 18.34
CA THR A 391 -24.03 0.04 17.91
C THR A 391 -23.41 -1.10 18.72
N ALA A 392 -23.63 -1.15 20.04
CA ALA A 392 -23.16 -2.27 20.87
C ALA A 392 -23.78 -3.59 20.43
N ALA A 393 -25.09 -3.59 20.12
CA ALA A 393 -25.79 -4.76 19.62
C ALA A 393 -25.25 -5.20 18.24
N GLY A 394 -25.10 -4.26 17.31
CA GLY A 394 -24.57 -4.54 15.98
C GLY A 394 -23.12 -5.05 15.96
N ARG A 395 -22.37 -4.89 17.06
CA ARG A 395 -20.98 -5.37 17.21
C ARG A 395 -20.84 -6.55 18.18
N GLY A 396 -21.95 -7.04 18.73
CA GLY A 396 -21.95 -8.24 19.56
C GLY A 396 -21.54 -8.04 21.01
N PHE A 397 -21.53 -6.80 21.53
CA PHE A 397 -21.16 -6.53 22.92
C PHE A 397 -22.34 -6.77 23.87
N LEU A 398 -22.68 -8.05 24.08
CA LEU A 398 -23.83 -8.46 24.89
C LEU A 398 -23.75 -7.95 26.34
N ASP A 399 -22.57 -7.91 26.93
CA ASP A 399 -22.33 -7.41 28.29
C ASP A 399 -22.65 -5.91 28.43
N VAL A 400 -22.29 -5.11 27.42
CA VAL A 400 -22.68 -3.70 27.30
C VAL A 400 -24.18 -3.56 27.07
N VAL A 401 -24.76 -4.35 26.17
CA VAL A 401 -26.20 -4.33 25.87
C VAL A 401 -27.01 -4.67 27.14
N ALA A 402 -26.62 -5.71 27.85
CA ALA A 402 -27.27 -6.14 29.08
C ALA A 402 -27.13 -5.10 30.20
N PHE A 403 -25.95 -4.49 30.35
CA PHE A 403 -25.76 -3.41 31.31
C PHE A 403 -26.63 -2.20 30.98
N LEU A 404 -26.60 -1.70 29.74
CA LEU A 404 -27.38 -0.54 29.31
C LEU A 404 -28.89 -0.80 29.45
N HIS A 405 -29.37 -2.00 29.09
CA HIS A 405 -30.75 -2.41 29.35
C HIS A 405 -31.09 -2.35 30.86
N GLY A 406 -30.21 -2.90 31.71
CA GLY A 406 -30.40 -2.93 33.16
C GLY A 406 -30.45 -1.55 33.83
N THR A 407 -29.96 -0.48 33.17
CA THR A 407 -30.12 0.89 33.68
C THR A 407 -31.57 1.40 33.60
N GLY A 408 -32.39 0.84 32.72
CA GLY A 408 -33.78 1.28 32.47
C GLY A 408 -33.93 2.61 31.70
N GLU A 409 -32.85 3.38 31.52
CA GLU A 409 -32.87 4.68 30.86
C GLU A 409 -32.48 4.61 29.37
N ALA A 410 -31.64 3.63 29.00
CA ALA A 410 -31.14 3.48 27.65
C ALA A 410 -32.25 3.01 26.69
N LYS A 411 -32.40 3.73 25.57
CA LYS A 411 -33.32 3.41 24.48
C LYS A 411 -32.57 2.75 23.33
N CYS A 412 -33.24 1.93 22.54
CA CYS A 412 -32.72 1.40 21.28
C CYS A 412 -33.77 1.55 20.18
N THR A 413 -33.40 1.28 18.94
CA THR A 413 -34.35 1.22 17.82
C THR A 413 -34.35 -0.20 17.22
N THR A 414 -35.14 -0.42 16.17
CA THR A 414 -35.08 -1.67 15.40
C THR A 414 -33.69 -1.94 14.82
N TYR A 415 -32.84 -0.90 14.67
CA TYR A 415 -31.46 -1.07 14.21
C TYR A 415 -30.61 -1.95 15.11
N ALA A 416 -30.89 -2.02 16.43
CA ALA A 416 -30.15 -2.89 17.34
C ALA A 416 -30.26 -4.36 16.91
N MET A 417 -31.48 -4.86 16.75
CA MET A 417 -31.73 -6.24 16.37
C MET A 417 -31.42 -6.49 14.89
N ASP A 418 -31.72 -5.54 14.00
CA ASP A 418 -31.38 -5.63 12.58
C ASP A 418 -29.87 -5.73 12.34
N SER A 419 -29.08 -4.92 13.05
CA SER A 419 -27.62 -4.94 12.92
C SER A 419 -26.99 -6.16 13.58
N ALA A 420 -27.46 -6.56 14.76
CA ALA A 420 -27.00 -7.77 15.43
C ALA A 420 -27.27 -9.01 14.55
N ALA A 421 -28.44 -9.08 13.92
CA ALA A 421 -28.78 -10.16 12.99
C ALA A 421 -27.90 -10.15 11.73
N ARG A 422 -27.69 -8.96 11.16
CA ARG A 422 -26.83 -8.76 9.98
C ARG A 422 -25.37 -9.14 10.23
N GLU A 423 -24.85 -9.00 11.45
CA GLU A 423 -23.47 -9.39 11.78
C GLU A 423 -23.36 -10.76 12.48
N GLY A 424 -24.48 -11.46 12.67
CA GLY A 424 -24.49 -12.84 13.15
C GLY A 424 -24.44 -13.01 14.68
N HIS A 425 -24.76 -11.98 15.46
CA HIS A 425 -24.71 -12.00 16.93
C HIS A 425 -26.00 -12.59 17.52
N VAL A 426 -26.13 -13.91 17.51
CA VAL A 426 -27.34 -14.66 17.91
C VAL A 426 -27.72 -14.41 19.37
N ASP A 427 -26.73 -14.39 20.24
CA ASP A 427 -26.86 -14.14 21.68
C ASP A 427 -27.46 -12.75 21.96
N VAL A 428 -26.99 -11.73 21.24
CA VAL A 428 -27.57 -10.38 21.27
C VAL A 428 -28.99 -10.36 20.70
N VAL A 429 -29.23 -11.03 19.57
CA VAL A 429 -30.57 -11.10 18.96
C VAL A 429 -31.58 -11.75 19.91
N ARG A 430 -31.19 -12.84 20.57
CA ARG A 430 -32.00 -13.51 21.61
C ARG A 430 -32.28 -12.59 22.78
N PHE A 431 -31.24 -11.96 23.32
CA PHE A 431 -31.38 -11.02 24.43
C PHE A 431 -32.35 -9.89 24.08
N LEU A 432 -32.18 -9.25 22.93
CA LEU A 432 -33.06 -8.17 22.47
C LEU A 432 -34.50 -8.67 22.25
N HIS A 433 -34.69 -9.88 21.74
CA HIS A 433 -36.04 -10.44 21.55
C HIS A 433 -36.75 -10.67 22.88
N GLU A 434 -36.04 -11.19 23.88
CA GLU A 434 -36.61 -11.53 25.19
C GLU A 434 -36.87 -10.28 26.06
N HIS A 435 -36.05 -9.23 25.93
CA HIS A 435 -36.03 -8.11 26.87
C HIS A 435 -36.47 -6.76 26.29
N ARG A 436 -36.69 -6.65 24.96
CA ARG A 436 -36.97 -5.38 24.27
C ARG A 436 -38.17 -5.50 23.33
N SER A 437 -39.04 -4.49 23.36
CA SER A 437 -40.28 -4.48 22.58
C SER A 437 -40.15 -3.85 21.18
N GLU A 438 -39.04 -3.16 20.90
CA GLU A 438 -38.81 -2.47 19.63
C GLU A 438 -38.76 -3.43 18.43
N GLY A 439 -38.30 -4.67 18.65
CA GLY A 439 -38.27 -5.71 17.62
C GLY A 439 -37.23 -5.49 16.51
N CYS A 440 -37.47 -6.16 15.38
CA CYS A 440 -36.66 -6.03 14.16
C CYS A 440 -37.52 -5.62 12.97
N THR A 441 -36.89 -5.28 11.86
CA THR A 441 -37.54 -5.18 10.55
C THR A 441 -37.28 -6.43 9.72
N ARG A 442 -37.86 -6.48 8.52
CA ARG A 442 -37.56 -7.53 7.52
C ARG A 442 -36.06 -7.58 7.17
N ALA A 443 -35.32 -6.50 7.43
CA ALA A 443 -33.89 -6.42 7.16
C ALA A 443 -33.08 -7.40 8.00
N ALA A 444 -33.44 -7.65 9.28
CA ALA A 444 -32.74 -8.60 10.14
C ALA A 444 -32.59 -9.98 9.49
N LEU A 445 -33.73 -10.60 9.15
CA LEU A 445 -33.77 -11.94 8.56
C LEU A 445 -33.17 -11.96 7.15
N THR A 446 -33.47 -10.93 6.35
CA THR A 446 -32.95 -10.75 4.98
C THR A 446 -31.42 -10.72 4.96
N GLN A 447 -30.81 -9.90 5.82
CA GLN A 447 -29.36 -9.68 5.83
C GLN A 447 -28.61 -10.84 6.49
N ALA A 448 -29.17 -11.42 7.57
CA ALA A 448 -28.64 -12.63 8.18
C ALA A 448 -28.55 -13.79 7.17
N LEU A 449 -29.58 -13.94 6.32
CA LEU A 449 -29.62 -14.95 5.28
C LEU A 449 -28.57 -14.71 4.19
N LEU A 450 -28.49 -13.49 3.66
CA LEU A 450 -27.52 -13.14 2.62
C LEU A 450 -26.06 -13.37 3.07
N LYS A 451 -25.76 -13.13 4.34
CA LYS A 451 -24.44 -13.36 4.95
C LYS A 451 -24.22 -14.77 5.48
N GLY A 452 -25.22 -15.66 5.43
CA GLY A 452 -25.09 -17.05 5.86
C GLY A 452 -25.06 -17.28 7.38
N HIS A 453 -25.68 -16.39 8.16
CA HIS A 453 -25.77 -16.52 9.62
C HIS A 453 -26.90 -17.47 10.02
N GLU A 454 -26.74 -18.77 9.77
CA GLU A 454 -27.77 -19.80 9.98
C GLU A 454 -28.43 -19.76 11.38
N PRO A 455 -27.70 -19.67 12.50
CA PRO A 455 -28.34 -19.66 13.82
C PRO A 455 -29.25 -18.45 14.06
N VAL A 456 -28.91 -17.28 13.48
CA VAL A 456 -29.77 -16.09 13.51
C VAL A 456 -31.02 -16.32 12.65
N VAL A 457 -30.84 -16.89 11.46
CA VAL A 457 -31.93 -17.17 10.51
C VAL A 457 -32.95 -18.14 11.11
N GLN A 458 -32.49 -19.22 11.75
CA GLN A 458 -33.35 -20.18 12.45
C GLN A 458 -34.10 -19.51 13.60
N PHE A 459 -33.40 -18.76 14.45
CA PHE A 459 -34.01 -18.08 15.59
C PHE A 459 -35.08 -17.07 15.16
N LEU A 460 -34.75 -16.17 14.22
CA LEU A 460 -35.70 -15.19 13.70
C LEU A 460 -36.85 -15.85 12.94
N GLY A 461 -36.58 -16.91 12.18
CA GLY A 461 -37.60 -17.65 11.42
C GLY A 461 -38.67 -18.28 12.32
N ALA A 462 -38.27 -18.78 13.49
CA ALA A 462 -39.17 -19.40 14.47
C ALA A 462 -39.89 -18.40 15.39
N ASN A 463 -39.25 -17.26 15.71
CA ASN A 463 -39.73 -16.37 16.77
C ASN A 463 -40.24 -15.00 16.28
N ARG A 464 -40.07 -14.66 14.99
CA ARG A 464 -40.44 -13.35 14.42
C ARG A 464 -41.35 -13.47 13.18
N HIS A 465 -42.27 -12.53 13.01
CA HIS A 465 -43.33 -12.58 12.00
C HIS A 465 -43.10 -11.62 10.82
N GLU A 466 -42.12 -10.74 10.91
CA GLU A 466 -41.82 -9.67 9.95
C GLU A 466 -41.52 -10.22 8.54
N GLY A 467 -41.01 -11.45 8.45
CA GLY A 467 -40.78 -12.17 7.19
C GLY A 467 -39.58 -11.67 6.39
N PHE A 468 -39.47 -12.12 5.14
CA PHE A 468 -38.35 -11.84 4.23
C PHE A 468 -38.86 -11.37 2.86
N SER A 469 -37.99 -10.72 2.07
CA SER A 469 -38.34 -10.25 0.72
C SER A 469 -38.19 -11.36 -0.34
N LEU A 470 -39.14 -11.48 -1.27
CA LEU A 470 -39.08 -12.47 -2.37
C LEU A 470 -37.86 -12.25 -3.28
N ALA A 471 -37.46 -11.00 -3.49
CA ALA A 471 -36.25 -10.66 -4.23
C ALA A 471 -34.99 -11.20 -3.53
N THR A 472 -35.00 -11.29 -2.19
CA THR A 472 -33.89 -11.80 -1.38
C THR A 472 -33.79 -13.31 -1.42
N LEU A 473 -34.92 -14.04 -1.40
CA LEU A 473 -34.95 -15.48 -1.69
C LEU A 473 -34.25 -15.77 -3.01
N MET A 474 -34.61 -15.02 -4.05
CA MET A 474 -34.04 -15.21 -5.37
C MET A 474 -32.56 -14.78 -5.44
N GLN A 475 -32.12 -13.80 -4.65
CA GLN A 475 -30.73 -13.36 -4.61
C GLN A 475 -29.84 -14.35 -3.85
N ALA A 476 -30.28 -14.78 -2.66
CA ALA A 476 -29.59 -15.78 -1.85
C ALA A 476 -29.52 -17.13 -2.57
N ALA A 477 -30.58 -17.55 -3.28
CA ALA A 477 -30.55 -18.75 -4.11
C ALA A 477 -29.64 -18.63 -5.36
N ARG A 478 -29.46 -17.41 -5.90
CA ARG A 478 -28.59 -17.17 -7.08
C ARG A 478 -27.12 -16.97 -6.76
N THR A 479 -26.81 -16.43 -5.58
CA THR A 479 -25.45 -15.96 -5.23
C THR A 479 -24.90 -16.54 -3.93
N GLY A 480 -25.71 -17.27 -3.15
CA GLY A 480 -25.31 -17.87 -1.89
C GLY A 480 -24.56 -19.20 -2.07
N GLY A 481 -23.71 -19.51 -1.10
CA GLY A 481 -23.08 -20.83 -0.97
C GLY A 481 -24.06 -21.89 -0.41
N PRO A 482 -23.59 -23.13 -0.23
CA PRO A 482 -24.42 -24.24 0.23
C PRO A 482 -25.12 -23.95 1.58
N ASP A 483 -24.47 -23.22 2.48
CA ASP A 483 -25.02 -22.88 3.79
C ASP A 483 -26.22 -21.91 3.69
N GLN A 484 -26.16 -20.94 2.77
CA GLN A 484 -27.29 -20.02 2.52
C GLN A 484 -28.49 -20.75 1.91
N VAL A 485 -28.25 -21.71 1.00
CA VAL A 485 -29.30 -22.52 0.37
C VAL A 485 -29.92 -23.47 1.39
N LEU A 486 -29.12 -24.12 2.24
CA LEU A 486 -29.62 -25.00 3.30
C LEU A 486 -30.43 -24.23 4.34
N ALA A 487 -29.97 -23.04 4.75
CA ALA A 487 -30.71 -22.17 5.65
C ALA A 487 -32.05 -21.71 5.04
N LEU A 488 -32.09 -21.46 3.72
CA LEU A 488 -33.32 -21.19 2.98
C LEU A 488 -34.29 -22.36 2.97
N GLU A 489 -33.83 -23.56 2.64
CA GLU A 489 -34.66 -24.77 2.61
C GLU A 489 -35.30 -25.05 3.98
N ARG A 490 -34.51 -24.93 5.05
CA ARG A 490 -35.00 -25.10 6.42
C ARG A 490 -36.03 -24.03 6.80
N LEU A 491 -35.80 -22.78 6.42
CA LEU A 491 -36.71 -21.68 6.76
C LEU A 491 -38.04 -21.76 6.00
N VAL A 492 -38.03 -22.23 4.74
CA VAL A 492 -39.25 -22.51 3.96
C VAL A 492 -39.98 -23.74 4.51
N GLY A 493 -39.25 -24.77 4.96
CA GLY A 493 -39.80 -25.96 5.61
C GLY A 493 -40.49 -25.69 6.95
N CYS A 494 -39.98 -24.75 7.76
CA CYS A 494 -40.59 -24.37 9.04
C CYS A 494 -41.89 -23.55 8.93
N ARG A 495 -42.20 -22.96 7.76
CA ARG A 495 -43.43 -22.17 7.54
C ARG A 495 -44.53 -22.90 6.78
N SER A 496 -44.23 -24.11 6.28
CA SER A 496 -45.18 -25.00 5.59
C SER A 496 -45.77 -26.09 6.49
N SER A 497 -45.38 -26.11 7.77
CA SER A 497 -45.97 -26.85 8.90
C SER A 497 -46.67 -25.88 9.85
#